data_AF-A0A4Q7KC85-F1
#
_entry.id   AF-A0A4Q7KC85-F1
#
_cell.length_a   1.000
_cell.length_b   1.000
_cell.length_c   1.000
_cell.angle_alpha   90.00
_cell.angle_beta   90.00
_cell.angle_gamma   90.00
#
_symmetry.space_group_name_H-M   'P 1'
#
loop_
_entity.id
_entity.type
_entity.pdbx_description
1 polymer ?
#
loop_
_entity_poly.entity_id
_entity_poly.type
_entity_poly.pdbx_seq_one_letter_code
_entity_poly.pdbx_strand_id
1 'polypeptide(L)'
;MDASSKRIALSYAAVPLAKAELLNQAPGLDAYHGFHIHQVGECVAPFTSAGPHWSLDSQARHGKHTGDMPPVLVSGDGTARVVFESHRFNLDQMLDQDGSAIILHNGPDNLANVPIEDVKYADPRDWYNAPKGTAATGDAGDRYACGAVKKE
;
A
#
# COMPACT_ATOMS: atom_id res chain seq x y z
N MET A 1 11.59 19.05 -5.97
CA MET A 1 11.39 18.42 -4.64
C MET A 1 12.20 17.14 -4.64
N ASP A 2 13.06 16.95 -3.66
CA ASP A 2 14.01 15.84 -3.57
C ASP A 2 13.32 14.60 -2.97
N ALA A 3 13.45 13.44 -3.62
CA ALA A 3 12.89 12.16 -3.16
C ALA A 3 13.40 11.75 -1.76
N SER A 4 14.52 12.34 -1.32
CA SER A 4 15.13 12.08 -0.01
C SER A 4 14.24 12.43 1.19
N SER A 5 13.24 13.30 1.02
CA SER A 5 12.39 13.79 2.13
C SER A 5 11.10 13.01 2.37
N LYS A 6 10.78 11.98 1.57
CA LYS A 6 9.53 11.20 1.68
C LYS A 6 9.80 9.76 2.08
N ARG A 7 10.13 9.53 3.35
CA ARG A 7 10.50 8.21 3.88
C ARG A 7 9.42 7.68 4.83
N ILE A 8 9.18 6.38 4.73
CA ILE A 8 8.40 5.61 5.70
C ILE A 8 9.40 4.85 6.56
N ALA A 9 9.45 5.15 7.86
CA ALA A 9 10.25 4.36 8.80
C ALA A 9 9.43 3.14 9.25
N LEU A 10 9.98 1.93 9.09
CA LEU A 10 9.32 0.68 9.47
C LEU A 10 10.12 -0.04 10.56
N SER A 11 9.52 -0.28 11.72
CA SER A 11 10.12 -1.12 12.76
C SER A 11 9.28 -2.38 12.97
N TYR A 12 9.92 -3.56 12.91
CA TYR A 12 9.32 -4.85 13.26
C TYR A 12 9.75 -5.29 14.67
N ALA A 13 8.78 -5.62 15.52
CA ALA A 13 9.03 -6.27 16.82
C ALA A 13 8.84 -7.80 16.72
N ALA A 14 9.13 -8.55 17.78
CA ALA A 14 9.07 -10.03 17.83
C ALA A 14 7.66 -10.65 17.64
N VAL A 15 6.65 -9.82 17.38
CA VAL A 15 5.29 -10.14 16.92
C VAL A 15 5.15 -9.37 15.59
N PRO A 16 4.54 -9.89 14.50
CA PRO A 16 4.51 -9.21 13.19
C PRO A 16 3.71 -7.89 13.26
N LEU A 17 4.36 -6.87 13.79
CA LEU A 17 3.91 -5.51 14.01
C LEU A 17 4.72 -4.66 13.05
N ALA A 18 4.05 -4.12 12.04
CA ALA A 18 4.64 -3.11 11.18
C ALA A 18 4.20 -1.73 11.71
N LYS A 19 5.18 -0.94 12.14
CA LYS A 19 4.98 0.46 12.53
C LYS A 19 5.50 1.37 11.43
N ALA A 20 4.63 2.18 10.82
CA ALA A 20 5.02 3.16 9.81
C ALA A 20 4.90 4.59 10.35
N GLU A 21 5.94 5.40 10.18
CA GLU A 21 5.93 6.85 10.45
C GLU A 21 6.27 7.63 9.18
N LEU A 22 5.42 8.61 8.83
CA LEU A 22 5.68 9.57 7.77
C LEU A 22 6.34 10.82 8.37
N LEU A 23 7.56 11.11 7.90
CA LEU A 23 8.29 12.31 8.30
C LEU A 23 8.13 13.38 7.23
N ASN A 24 7.41 14.45 7.57
CA ASN A 24 7.15 15.67 6.77
C ASN A 24 6.42 15.52 5.43
N GLN A 25 5.34 16.30 5.30
CA GLN A 25 4.49 16.46 4.12
C GLN A 25 3.84 15.15 3.71
N ALA A 26 2.66 14.85 4.21
CA ALA A 26 1.85 13.74 3.71
C ALA A 26 0.95 14.21 2.53
N PRO A 27 0.51 13.31 1.64
CA PRO A 27 -0.44 13.66 0.59
C PRO A 27 -1.77 13.94 1.26
N GLY A 28 -2.46 15.04 0.93
CA GLY A 28 -3.74 15.38 1.56
C GLY A 28 -3.64 15.63 3.08
N LEU A 29 -4.53 16.46 3.62
CA LEU A 29 -4.66 16.64 5.07
C LEU A 29 -6.05 16.16 5.47
N ASP A 30 -6.16 15.54 6.65
CA ASP A 30 -7.40 14.96 7.17
C ASP A 30 -8.05 13.96 6.18
N ALA A 31 -7.21 13.14 5.54
CA ALA A 31 -7.60 12.24 4.46
C ALA A 31 -7.00 10.83 4.59
N TYR A 32 -7.69 9.84 4.02
CA TYR A 32 -7.21 8.46 3.94
C TYR A 32 -6.39 8.22 2.69
N HIS A 33 -5.35 7.40 2.84
CA HIS A 33 -4.38 7.06 1.80
C HIS A 33 -4.17 5.56 1.71
N GLY A 34 -4.09 5.04 0.48
CA GLY A 34 -3.72 3.66 0.21
C GLY A 34 -2.33 3.36 0.75
N PHE A 35 -2.17 2.18 1.35
CA PHE A 35 -0.94 1.79 2.03
C PHE A 35 -0.66 0.32 1.75
N HIS A 36 0.39 0.04 1.00
CA HIS A 36 0.63 -1.30 0.45
C HIS A 36 2.10 -1.69 0.55
N ILE A 37 2.34 -2.98 0.76
CA ILE A 37 3.63 -3.60 0.49
C ILE A 37 3.67 -3.91 -1.01
N HIS A 38 4.74 -3.49 -1.67
CA HIS A 38 5.04 -3.66 -3.08
C HIS A 38 6.19 -4.66 -3.26
N GLN A 39 6.16 -5.32 -4.41
CA GLN A 39 6.92 -6.53 -4.69
C GLN A 39 8.44 -6.37 -4.59
N VAL A 40 8.99 -5.20 -4.91
CA VAL A 40 10.44 -4.98 -5.03
C VAL A 40 10.90 -3.93 -4.03
N GLY A 41 12.00 -4.21 -3.32
CA GLY A 41 12.65 -3.34 -2.34
C GLY A 41 13.36 -2.11 -2.91
N GLU A 42 12.84 -1.50 -3.97
CA GLU A 42 13.47 -0.39 -4.69
C GLU A 42 12.59 0.87 -4.73
N CYS A 43 13.13 1.99 -4.24
CA CYS A 43 12.43 3.26 -4.11
C CYS A 43 13.01 4.38 -5.00
N VAL A 44 13.04 4.18 -6.33
CA VAL A 44 13.44 5.21 -7.29
C VAL A 44 12.21 6.00 -7.73
N ALA A 45 12.15 7.30 -7.42
CA ALA A 45 11.03 8.18 -7.81
C ALA A 45 10.77 8.10 -9.34
N PRO A 46 9.50 7.96 -9.80
CA PRO A 46 8.22 8.08 -9.08
C PRO A 46 7.74 6.78 -8.37
N PHE A 47 8.69 5.96 -7.93
CA PHE A 47 8.52 4.73 -7.14
C PHE A 47 7.86 3.57 -7.88
N THR A 48 7.78 3.64 -9.21
CA THR A 48 7.36 2.52 -10.06
C THR A 48 8.33 1.34 -9.99
N SER A 49 9.59 1.58 -9.61
CA SER A 49 10.62 0.55 -9.36
C SER A 49 10.20 -0.49 -8.33
N ALA A 50 9.31 -0.14 -7.39
CA ALA A 50 8.82 -1.07 -6.38
C ALA A 50 7.90 -2.18 -6.95
N GLY A 51 7.49 -2.10 -8.22
CA GLY A 51 6.63 -3.12 -8.85
C GLY A 51 5.16 -3.05 -8.41
N PRO A 52 4.34 -4.08 -8.68
CA PRO A 52 2.93 -4.15 -8.27
C PRO A 52 2.80 -4.40 -6.76
N HIS A 53 1.56 -4.52 -6.27
CA HIS A 53 1.30 -4.93 -4.89
C HIS A 53 1.90 -6.33 -4.67
N TRP A 54 2.51 -6.53 -3.52
CA TRP A 54 3.12 -7.80 -3.16
C TRP A 54 2.05 -8.83 -2.82
N SER A 55 2.10 -9.99 -3.46
CA SER A 55 1.17 -11.10 -3.19
C SER A 55 1.88 -12.45 -3.34
N LEU A 56 1.70 -13.30 -2.34
CA LEU A 56 2.10 -14.71 -2.40
C LEU A 56 1.12 -15.56 -3.21
N ASP A 57 -0.12 -15.07 -3.38
CA ASP A 57 -1.12 -15.66 -4.26
C ASP A 57 -1.25 -14.83 -5.54
N SER A 58 -0.81 -15.42 -6.66
CA SER A 58 -0.89 -14.81 -7.99
C SER A 58 -2.30 -14.55 -8.50
N GLN A 59 -3.31 -15.19 -7.89
CA GLN A 59 -4.73 -15.05 -8.26
C GLN A 59 -5.48 -14.10 -7.32
N ALA A 60 -4.82 -13.60 -6.27
CA ALA A 60 -5.41 -12.65 -5.36
C ALA A 60 -5.78 -11.36 -6.11
N ARG A 61 -6.83 -10.72 -5.60
CA ARG A 61 -7.28 -9.40 -6.03
C ARG A 61 -7.08 -8.41 -4.90
N HIS A 62 -7.13 -7.14 -5.23
CA HIS A 62 -7.02 -6.07 -4.26
C HIS A 62 -8.01 -6.25 -3.10
N GLY A 63 -7.53 -5.97 -1.89
CA GLY A 63 -8.14 -6.29 -0.61
C GLY A 63 -7.67 -7.65 -0.05
N LYS A 64 -7.08 -8.49 -0.91
CA LYS A 64 -6.60 -9.83 -0.60
C LYS A 64 -5.15 -10.07 -1.00
N HIS A 65 -4.45 -9.14 -1.65
CA HIS A 65 -3.00 -9.32 -1.79
C HIS A 65 -2.38 -9.43 -0.40
N THR A 66 -1.31 -10.21 -0.31
CA THR A 66 -0.56 -10.39 0.93
C THR A 66 -0.13 -9.05 1.53
N GLY A 67 0.26 -8.11 0.66
CA GLY A 67 0.73 -6.77 0.99
C GLY A 67 -0.34 -5.67 1.11
N ASP A 68 -1.63 -5.96 0.88
CA ASP A 68 -2.68 -4.94 1.05
C ASP A 68 -2.93 -4.71 2.55
N MET A 69 -2.74 -3.47 3.01
CA MET A 69 -2.89 -3.07 4.42
C MET A 69 -4.08 -2.11 4.62
N PRO A 70 -4.56 -1.90 5.86
CA PRO A 70 -5.57 -0.88 6.12
C PRO A 70 -5.11 0.52 5.64
N PRO A 71 -6.00 1.31 5.01
CA PRO A 71 -5.69 2.69 4.63
C PRO A 71 -5.26 3.53 5.82
N VAL A 72 -4.34 4.45 5.57
CA VAL A 72 -3.73 5.31 6.59
C VAL A 72 -4.40 6.67 6.61
N LEU A 73 -4.84 7.13 7.78
CA LEU A 73 -5.31 8.50 7.97
C LEU A 73 -4.11 9.42 8.20
N VAL A 74 -3.98 10.43 7.33
CA VAL A 74 -3.07 11.54 7.52
C VAL A 74 -3.81 12.65 8.27
N SER A 75 -3.28 13.05 9.41
CA SER A 75 -3.86 14.11 10.25
C SER A 75 -3.60 15.50 9.65
N GLY A 76 -4.36 16.50 10.09
CA GLY A 76 -4.21 17.90 9.65
C GLY A 76 -2.84 18.53 9.87
N ASP A 77 -1.99 17.96 10.72
CA ASP A 77 -0.59 18.34 10.90
C ASP A 77 0.38 17.67 9.91
N GLY A 78 -0.15 16.87 8.98
CA GLY A 78 0.61 16.14 7.96
C GLY A 78 1.30 14.89 8.49
N THR A 79 1.00 14.44 9.71
CA THR A 79 1.55 13.21 10.27
C THR A 79 0.58 12.04 10.14
N ALA A 80 1.13 10.83 10.05
CA ALA A 80 0.38 9.60 10.24
C ALA A 80 1.20 8.60 11.03
N ARG A 81 0.54 7.90 11.94
CA ARG A 81 1.11 6.78 12.69
C ARG A 81 0.13 5.64 12.67
N VAL A 82 0.55 4.52 12.11
CA VAL A 82 -0.24 3.30 12.09
C VAL A 82 0.53 2.13 12.66
N VAL A 83 -0.22 1.26 13.33
CA VAL A 83 0.25 -0.04 13.80
C VAL A 83 -0.84 -1.03 13.45
N PHE A 84 -0.46 -2.08 12.75
CA PHE A 84 -1.34 -3.21 12.45
C PHE A 84 -0.60 -4.51 12.72
N GLU A 85 -1.39 -5.54 13.02
CA GLU A 85 -0.94 -6.92 13.10
C GLU A 85 -1.46 -7.65 11.86
N SER A 86 -0.60 -8.46 11.24
CA SER A 86 -0.98 -9.28 10.09
C SER A 86 -0.42 -10.68 10.24
N HIS A 87 -1.27 -11.67 9.99
CA HIS A 87 -0.86 -13.08 9.88
C HIS A 87 -0.75 -13.52 8.40
N ARG A 88 -0.86 -12.60 7.44
CA ARG A 88 -0.80 -12.91 6.00
C ARG A 88 0.62 -13.22 5.53
N PHE A 89 1.62 -12.76 6.26
CA PHE A 89 3.03 -12.90 5.93
C PHE A 89 3.91 -12.91 7.18
N ASN A 90 5.19 -13.24 6.98
CA ASN A 90 6.25 -13.04 7.96
C ASN A 90 7.39 -12.19 7.35
N LEU A 91 8.33 -11.76 8.19
CA LEU A 91 9.42 -10.86 7.78
C LEU A 91 10.35 -11.49 6.74
N ASP A 92 10.64 -12.79 6.84
CA ASP A 92 11.54 -13.46 5.89
C ASP A 92 10.97 -13.47 4.47
N GLN A 93 9.65 -13.54 4.33
CA GLN A 93 8.96 -13.43 3.03
C GLN A 93 9.08 -12.03 2.42
N MET A 94 9.17 -10.98 3.24
CA MET A 94 9.34 -9.59 2.78
C MET A 94 10.81 -9.21 2.49
N LEU A 95 11.74 -10.04 2.97
CA LEU A 95 13.18 -9.90 2.78
C LEU A 95 13.71 -10.99 1.84
N ASP A 96 12.91 -11.33 0.82
CA ASP A 96 13.32 -12.23 -0.26
C ASP A 96 14.41 -11.60 -1.15
N GLN A 97 14.68 -12.20 -2.31
CA GLN A 97 15.88 -11.89 -3.10
C GLN A 97 15.94 -10.44 -3.58
N ASP A 98 14.80 -9.86 -3.94
CA ASP A 98 14.63 -8.46 -4.35
C ASP A 98 14.03 -7.58 -3.24
N GLY A 99 13.61 -8.19 -2.13
CA GLY A 99 13.01 -7.54 -0.97
C GLY A 99 11.69 -6.88 -1.32
N SER A 100 11.03 -6.29 -0.33
CA SER A 100 9.78 -5.55 -0.55
C SER A 100 9.92 -4.07 -0.18
N ALA A 101 9.02 -3.23 -0.70
CA ALA A 101 8.94 -1.82 -0.32
C ALA A 101 7.53 -1.46 0.13
N ILE A 102 7.41 -0.60 1.13
CA ILE A 102 6.12 -0.02 1.52
C ILE A 102 5.89 1.25 0.72
N ILE A 103 4.68 1.41 0.19
CA ILE A 103 4.22 2.61 -0.50
C ILE A 103 3.03 3.21 0.24
N LEU A 104 3.09 4.54 0.43
CA LEU A 104 1.90 5.37 0.69
C LEU A 104 1.46 5.99 -0.63
N HIS A 105 0.17 5.92 -0.94
CA HIS A 105 -0.42 6.50 -2.15
C HIS A 105 -1.00 7.91 -1.93
N ASN A 106 -1.21 8.64 -3.01
CA ASN A 106 -1.77 10.00 -3.01
C ASN A 106 -3.25 10.06 -2.63
N GLY A 107 -4.02 9.03 -2.99
CA GLY A 107 -5.46 8.97 -2.78
C GLY A 107 -5.89 7.82 -1.87
N PRO A 108 -7.19 7.80 -1.51
CA PRO A 108 -7.76 6.71 -0.74
C PRO A 108 -7.79 5.42 -1.56
N ASP A 109 -7.58 4.31 -0.88
CA ASP A 109 -7.77 2.97 -1.43
C ASP A 109 -9.24 2.56 -1.30
N ASN A 110 -9.86 2.18 -2.42
CA ASN A 110 -11.26 1.76 -2.47
C ASN A 110 -11.47 0.29 -2.11
N LEU A 111 -10.41 -0.47 -1.81
CA LEU A 111 -10.42 -1.88 -1.40
C LEU A 111 -11.09 -2.82 -2.41
N ALA A 112 -11.13 -2.41 -3.67
CA ALA A 112 -11.95 -3.00 -4.72
C ALA A 112 -13.45 -3.09 -4.42
N ASN A 113 -13.95 -2.23 -3.54
CA ASN A 113 -15.36 -2.12 -3.21
C ASN A 113 -16.05 -1.12 -4.14
N VAL A 114 -16.61 -1.62 -5.24
CA VAL A 114 -17.37 -0.82 -6.22
C VAL A 114 -18.80 -1.36 -6.28
N PRO A 115 -19.83 -0.53 -6.01
CA PRO A 115 -21.22 -0.93 -6.17
C PRO A 115 -21.53 -1.32 -7.61
N ILE A 116 -22.27 -2.41 -7.78
CA ILE A 116 -22.61 -3.00 -9.10
C ILE A 116 -23.56 -2.08 -9.89
N GLU A 117 -24.25 -1.15 -9.23
CA GLU A 117 -25.26 -0.28 -9.82
C GLU A 117 -24.72 0.98 -10.51
N ASP A 118 -23.44 1.31 -10.31
CA ASP A 118 -22.77 2.35 -11.10
C ASP A 118 -22.45 1.82 -12.51
N VAL A 119 -23.38 2.03 -13.43
CA VAL A 119 -23.40 1.57 -14.84
C VAL A 119 -22.17 1.99 -15.66
N LYS A 120 -21.29 2.84 -15.11
CA LYS A 120 -19.99 3.18 -15.71
C LYS A 120 -18.97 2.01 -15.59
N TYR A 121 -19.20 1.05 -14.70
CA TYR A 121 -18.24 0.00 -14.34
C TYR A 121 -18.77 -1.45 -14.34
N ALA A 122 -20.02 -1.71 -14.75
CA ALA A 122 -20.66 -3.02 -14.52
C ALA A 122 -20.67 -3.99 -15.74
N ASP A 123 -20.08 -5.19 -15.58
CA ASP A 123 -20.87 -6.41 -15.86
C ASP A 123 -21.72 -6.65 -14.60
N PRO A 124 -23.06 -6.55 -14.68
CA PRO A 124 -23.95 -6.59 -13.52
C PRO A 124 -24.03 -7.93 -12.78
N ARG A 125 -23.18 -8.91 -13.12
CA ARG A 125 -23.12 -10.23 -12.45
C ARG A 125 -21.88 -10.42 -11.56
N ASP A 126 -21.07 -9.38 -11.37
CA ASP A 126 -19.70 -9.59 -10.92
C ASP A 126 -19.18 -8.58 -9.88
N TRP A 127 -19.66 -8.75 -8.65
CA TRP A 127 -19.05 -8.18 -7.43
C TRP A 127 -17.54 -8.51 -7.30
N TYR A 128 -17.09 -9.60 -7.93
CA TYR A 128 -15.72 -10.08 -7.84
C TYR A 128 -14.83 -9.36 -8.87
N ASN A 129 -15.31 -9.11 -10.09
CA ASN A 129 -14.64 -8.41 -11.20
C ASN A 129 -14.89 -6.88 -11.11
N ALA A 130 -14.39 -6.25 -10.05
CA ALA A 130 -14.10 -4.83 -10.14
C ALA A 130 -13.26 -4.56 -11.41
N PRO A 131 -13.34 -3.35 -12.03
CA PRO A 131 -12.53 -3.01 -13.19
C PRO A 131 -11.08 -3.46 -12.97
N LYS A 132 -10.43 -4.01 -14.01
CA LYS A 132 -9.10 -4.62 -13.86
C LYS A 132 -8.09 -3.74 -13.12
N GLY A 133 -8.21 -2.41 -13.23
CA GLY A 133 -7.43 -1.45 -12.45
C GLY A 133 -7.74 -1.55 -10.95
N THR A 134 -8.98 -1.30 -10.55
CA THR A 134 -9.49 -1.46 -9.19
C THR A 134 -9.11 -2.80 -8.55
N ALA A 135 -9.34 -3.91 -9.25
CA ALA A 135 -9.05 -5.26 -8.76
C ALA A 135 -7.54 -5.53 -8.58
N ALA A 136 -6.67 -4.68 -9.12
CA ALA A 136 -5.22 -4.77 -8.97
C ALA A 136 -4.64 -3.72 -8.01
N THR A 137 -5.24 -2.53 -7.90
CA THR A 137 -4.58 -1.36 -7.27
C THR A 137 -5.43 -0.57 -6.28
N GLY A 138 -6.73 -0.86 -6.15
CA GLY A 138 -7.61 -0.14 -5.23
C GLY A 138 -7.80 1.34 -5.61
N ASP A 139 -7.36 1.71 -6.83
CA ASP A 139 -7.40 3.06 -7.40
C ASP A 139 -6.83 4.17 -6.51
N ALA A 140 -5.85 3.85 -5.65
CA ALA A 140 -5.26 4.79 -4.70
C ALA A 140 -4.40 5.90 -5.37
N GLY A 141 -4.23 5.87 -6.69
CA GLY A 141 -3.48 6.87 -7.45
C GLY A 141 -1.96 6.74 -7.31
N ASP A 142 -1.26 7.85 -7.52
CA ASP A 142 0.21 7.88 -7.57
C ASP A 142 0.87 7.46 -6.25
N ARG A 143 2.12 6.98 -6.35
CA ARG A 143 2.95 6.57 -5.21
C ARG A 143 3.60 7.80 -4.60
N TYR A 144 3.16 8.19 -3.41
CA TYR A 144 3.61 9.41 -2.75
C TYR A 144 4.96 9.26 -2.06
N ALA A 145 5.13 8.18 -1.28
CA ALA A 145 6.32 7.89 -0.49
C ALA A 145 6.65 6.40 -0.57
N CYS A 146 7.93 6.07 -0.41
CA CYS A 146 8.44 4.71 -0.49
C CYS A 146 9.45 4.43 0.62
N GLY A 147 9.38 3.24 1.21
CA GLY A 147 10.37 2.72 2.15
C GLY A 147 10.69 1.26 1.86
N ALA A 148 11.91 0.99 1.39
CA ALA A 148 12.41 -0.38 1.23
C ALA A 148 12.54 -1.05 2.61
N VAL A 149 12.01 -2.27 2.73
CA VAL A 149 12.02 -3.04 3.97
C VAL A 149 13.42 -3.60 4.20
N LYS A 150 13.95 -3.42 5.41
CA LYS A 150 15.28 -3.86 5.81
C LYS A 150 15.23 -4.43 7.22
N LYS A 151 16.15 -5.34 7.52
CA LYS A 151 16.39 -5.83 8.88
C LYS A 151 17.35 -4.85 9.57
N GLU A 152 16.96 -4.32 10.73
CA GLU A 152 17.84 -3.56 11.62
C GLU A 152 18.70 -4.49 12.50
#